data_AF-A0A7S2DLW2-F1
#
_entry.id   AF-A0A7S2DLW2-F1
#
_cell.length_a   1.000
_cell.length_b   1.000
_cell.length_c   1.000
_cell.angle_alpha   90.00
_cell.angle_beta   90.00
_cell.angle_gamma   90.00
#
_symmetry.space_group_name_H-M   'P 1'
#
loop_
_entity.id
_entity.type
_entity.pdbx_description
1 polymer ?
#
loop_
_entity_poly.entity_id
_entity_poly.type
_entity_poly.pdbx_seq_one_letter_code
_entity_poly.pdbx_strand_id
1 'polypeptide(L)'
;YSERLHFISLGQGQGPRAEQFIKMGWDTGDWVCLQNCHLATSWMGRLEALHESQDADKINSDYRLWLTSMPSTTFPVPVLQAGIKITNEPPKGLKANLTRQYADITEDIF
;
A
#
# COMPACT_ATOMS: atom_id res chain seq x y z
N TYR A 1 3.25 18.28 -5.50
CA TYR A 1 3.00 17.11 -4.64
C TYR A 1 2.72 15.82 -5.42
N SER A 2 2.06 15.82 -6.59
CA SER A 2 1.78 14.56 -7.32
C SER A 2 3.02 13.84 -7.87
N GLU A 3 4.16 14.53 -8.03
CA GLU A 3 5.40 13.93 -8.55
C GLU A 3 6.20 13.09 -7.53
N ARG A 4 5.81 13.11 -6.24
CA ARG A 4 6.52 12.42 -5.14
C ARG A 4 5.79 11.17 -4.63
N LEU A 5 4.75 10.72 -5.32
CA LEU A 5 3.97 9.53 -4.96
C LEU A 5 4.09 8.47 -6.06
N HIS A 6 4.63 7.32 -5.69
CA HIS A 6 4.91 6.21 -6.60
C HIS A 6 3.95 5.05 -6.34
N PHE A 7 3.05 4.77 -7.29
CA PHE A 7 2.17 3.59 -7.26
C PHE A 7 2.80 2.42 -7.99
N ILE A 8 2.93 1.27 -7.31
CA ILE A 8 3.53 0.06 -7.87
C ILE A 8 2.59 -1.12 -7.60
N SER A 9 1.97 -1.64 -8.65
CA SER A 9 1.18 -2.87 -8.57
C SER A 9 2.12 -4.08 -8.57
N LEU A 10 2.11 -4.84 -7.47
CA LEU A 10 2.97 -5.99 -7.29
C LEU A 10 2.41 -7.21 -8.06
N GLY A 11 2.95 -7.41 -9.25
CA GLY A 11 2.81 -8.63 -10.05
C GLY A 11 4.14 -9.33 -10.28
N GLN A 12 4.18 -10.29 -11.20
CA GLN A 12 5.45 -10.94 -11.56
C GLN A 12 6.50 -9.92 -12.01
N GLY A 13 7.70 -10.02 -11.44
CA GLY A 13 8.85 -9.19 -11.82
C GLY A 13 8.88 -7.76 -11.25
N GLN A 14 7.88 -7.32 -10.50
CA GLN A 14 7.83 -5.94 -9.97
C GLN A 14 8.60 -5.74 -8.66
N GLY A 15 8.98 -6.81 -7.97
CA GLY A 15 9.70 -6.76 -6.70
C GLY A 15 10.97 -5.90 -6.70
N PRO A 16 11.89 -6.05 -7.66
CA PRO A 16 13.10 -5.22 -7.74
C PRO A 16 12.80 -3.73 -7.91
N ARG A 17 11.78 -3.38 -8.70
CA ARG A 17 11.33 -2.00 -8.89
C ARG A 17 10.75 -1.43 -7.60
N ALA A 18 9.94 -2.22 -6.89
CA ALA A 18 9.40 -1.84 -5.58
C ALA A 18 10.51 -1.55 -4.56
N GLU A 19 11.52 -2.42 -4.49
CA GLU A 19 12.68 -2.23 -3.61
C GLU A 19 13.46 -0.95 -3.93
N GLN A 20 13.64 -0.63 -5.21
CA GLN A 20 14.33 0.60 -5.63
C GLN A 20 13.58 1.85 -5.15
N PHE A 21 12.26 1.90 -5.31
CA PHE A 21 11.45 3.04 -4.87
C PHE A 21 11.41 3.16 -3.34
N ILE A 22 11.38 2.05 -2.60
CA ILE A 22 11.46 2.07 -1.13
C ILE A 22 12.78 2.71 -0.68
N LYS A 23 13.90 2.23 -1.20
CA LYS A 23 15.23 2.75 -0.85
C LYS A 23 15.41 4.21 -1.23
N MET A 24 14.98 4.59 -2.44
CA MET A 24 15.00 5.98 -2.87
C MET A 24 14.09 6.84 -1.99
N GLY A 25 12.93 6.32 -1.59
CA GLY A 25 12.01 7.00 -0.68
C GLY A 25 12.61 7.26 0.70
N TRP A 26 13.46 6.36 1.21
CA TRP A 26 14.18 6.59 2.47
C TRP A 26 15.05 7.86 2.42
N ASP A 27 15.72 8.14 1.30
CA ASP A 27 16.56 9.33 1.17
C ASP A 27 15.74 10.57 0.80
N THR A 28 14.81 10.42 -0.15
CA THR A 28 14.07 11.53 -0.77
C THR A 28 12.83 11.96 0.00
N GLY A 29 12.28 11.12 0.86
CA GLY A 29 10.99 11.34 1.52
C GLY A 29 9.77 11.07 0.63
N ASP A 30 9.97 10.47 -0.54
CA ASP A 30 8.87 10.15 -1.46
C ASP A 30 7.95 9.06 -0.90
N TRP A 31 6.68 9.12 -1.29
CA TRP A 31 5.68 8.17 -0.84
C TRP A 31 5.61 6.99 -1.81
N VAL A 32 5.56 5.78 -1.27
CA VAL A 32 5.48 4.56 -2.06
C VAL A 32 4.21 3.82 -1.69
N CYS A 33 3.37 3.52 -2.69
CA CYS A 33 2.16 2.73 -2.52
C CYS A 33 2.30 1.41 -3.30
N LEU A 34 2.53 0.32 -2.57
CA LEU A 34 2.55 -1.03 -3.15
C LEU A 34 1.13 -1.58 -3.16
N GLN A 35 0.65 -1.92 -4.34
CA GLN A 35 -0.69 -2.46 -4.54
C GLN A 35 -0.65 -3.96 -4.77
N ASN A 36 -1.73 -4.65 -4.41
CA ASN A 36 -1.90 -6.08 -4.68
C ASN A 36 -0.84 -6.98 -4.04
N CYS A 37 -0.37 -6.67 -2.83
CA CYS A 37 0.73 -7.41 -2.19
C CYS A 37 0.50 -8.93 -2.08
N HIS A 38 -0.75 -9.37 -1.88
CA HIS A 38 -1.15 -10.79 -1.90
C HIS A 38 -0.77 -11.57 -3.17
N LEU A 39 -0.56 -10.90 -4.31
CA LEU A 39 -0.12 -11.54 -5.55
C LEU A 39 1.39 -11.79 -5.60
N ALA A 40 2.18 -11.10 -4.79
CA ALA A 40 3.64 -11.18 -4.77
C ALA A 40 4.18 -11.99 -3.58
N THR A 41 3.61 -13.18 -3.38
CA THR A 41 3.91 -14.07 -2.24
C THR A 41 5.41 -14.36 -2.08
N SER A 42 6.12 -14.62 -3.18
CA SER A 42 7.57 -14.90 -3.17
C SER A 42 8.44 -13.70 -2.80
N TRP A 43 7.91 -12.48 -2.94
CA TRP A 43 8.63 -11.24 -2.63
C TRP A 43 8.34 -10.72 -1.22
N MET A 44 7.32 -11.23 -0.54
CA MET A 44 6.94 -10.78 0.80
C MET A 44 8.08 -10.89 1.82
N GLY A 45 8.88 -11.98 1.79
CA GLY A 45 10.06 -12.08 2.66
C GLY A 45 11.12 -11.01 2.38
N ARG A 46 11.18 -10.47 1.15
CA ARG A 46 12.07 -9.35 0.83
C ARG A 46 11.54 -8.04 1.40
N LEU A 47 10.23 -7.83 1.37
CA LEU A 47 9.58 -6.68 2.02
C LEU A 47 9.87 -6.66 3.53
N GLU A 48 9.80 -7.82 4.17
CA GLU A 48 10.15 -8.00 5.59
C GLU A 48 11.61 -7.59 5.87
N ALA A 49 12.56 -8.13 5.09
CA ALA A 49 13.96 -7.77 5.24
C ALA A 49 14.23 -6.27 5.01
N LEU A 50 13.50 -5.63 4.09
CA LEU A 50 13.61 -4.18 3.87
C LEU A 50 13.13 -3.40 5.09
N HIS A 51 11.99 -3.79 5.67
CA HIS A 51 11.46 -3.20 6.90
C HIS A 51 12.42 -3.35 8.08
N GLU A 52 13.08 -4.51 8.24
CA GLU A 52 14.06 -4.72 9.31
C GLU A 52 15.37 -3.95 9.09
N SER A 53 15.77 -3.77 7.83
CA SER A 53 17.01 -3.05 7.48
C SER A 53 16.90 -1.52 7.60
N GLN A 54 15.72 -1.01 7.90
CA GLN A 54 15.43 0.42 7.92
C GLN A 54 16.09 1.07 9.16
N ASP A 55 16.79 2.18 8.98
CA ASP A 55 17.42 2.95 10.06
C ASP A 55 16.63 4.23 10.30
N ALA A 56 15.89 4.28 11.40
CA ALA A 56 14.96 5.38 11.71
C ALA A 56 15.65 6.75 11.77
N ASP A 57 16.94 6.81 12.11
CA ASP A 57 17.70 8.06 12.19
C ASP A 57 18.14 8.57 10.81
N LYS A 58 18.15 7.69 9.79
CA LYS A 58 18.58 8.01 8.42
C LYS A 58 17.42 8.17 7.44
N ILE A 59 16.25 7.61 7.77
CA ILE A 59 15.07 7.72 6.91
C ILE A 59 14.50 9.14 6.99
N ASN A 60 14.23 9.71 5.83
CA ASN A 60 13.58 10.99 5.69
C ASN A 60 12.21 10.99 6.38
N SER A 61 11.95 11.99 7.23
CA SER A 61 10.72 12.11 8.03
C SER A 61 9.44 12.20 7.20
N ASP A 62 9.52 12.58 5.93
CA ASP A 62 8.37 12.67 5.02
C ASP A 62 8.04 11.34 4.34
N TYR A 63 8.93 10.35 4.38
CA TYR A 63 8.75 9.05 3.75
C TYR A 63 7.50 8.33 4.28
N ARG A 64 6.68 7.79 3.38
CA ARG A 64 5.54 6.94 3.75
C ARG A 64 5.48 5.72 2.84
N LEU A 65 5.30 4.55 3.46
CA LEU A 65 5.03 3.29 2.76
C LEU A 65 3.58 2.88 2.98
N TRP A 66 2.82 2.79 1.89
CA TRP A 66 1.44 2.31 1.85
C TRP A 66 1.39 0.94 1.19
N LEU A 67 0.57 0.04 1.73
CA LEU A 67 0.40 -1.31 1.23
C LEU A 67 -1.10 -1.59 1.05
N THR A 68 -1.51 -2.09 -0.11
CA THR A 68 -2.88 -2.58 -0.33
C THR A 68 -2.86 -4.07 -0.65
N SER A 69 -3.73 -4.82 0.03
CA SER A 69 -3.78 -6.28 -0.13
C SER A 69 -5.14 -6.84 0.28
N MET A 70 -5.54 -7.94 -0.36
CA MET A 70 -6.50 -8.87 0.22
C MET A 70 -5.87 -9.59 1.43
N PRO A 71 -6.68 -10.13 2.36
CA PRO A 71 -6.17 -11.00 3.41
C PRO A 71 -5.33 -12.14 2.82
N SER A 72 -4.12 -12.33 3.34
CA SER A 72 -3.19 -13.35 2.87
C SER A 72 -2.39 -13.92 4.04
N THR A 73 -2.20 -15.23 4.05
CA THR A 73 -1.36 -15.93 5.04
C THR A 73 0.13 -15.75 4.80
N THR A 74 0.52 -15.27 3.62
CA THR A 74 1.91 -15.06 3.22
C THR A 74 2.40 -13.63 3.47
N PHE A 75 1.53 -12.76 3.98
CA PHE A 75 1.91 -11.38 4.27
C PHE A 75 2.82 -11.34 5.51
N PRO A 76 3.94 -10.58 5.50
CA PRO A 76 4.90 -10.59 6.60
C PRO A 76 4.29 -10.12 7.92
N VAL A 77 4.36 -10.99 8.93
CA VAL A 77 3.84 -10.69 10.27
C VAL A 77 4.54 -9.47 10.90
N PRO A 78 5.87 -9.28 10.79
CA PRO A 78 6.50 -8.09 11.37
C PRO A 78 6.00 -6.78 10.74
N VAL A 79 5.85 -6.75 9.42
CA VAL A 79 5.31 -5.59 8.70
C VAL A 79 3.88 -5.30 9.13
N LEU A 80 3.05 -6.34 9.31
CA LEU A 80 1.72 -6.18 9.90
C LEU A 80 1.83 -5.60 11.31
N GLN A 81 2.63 -6.19 12.20
CA GLN A 81 2.70 -5.75 13.59
C GLN A 81 3.16 -4.30 13.74
N ALA A 82 4.14 -3.86 12.96
CA ALA A 82 4.65 -2.49 12.96
C ALA A 82 3.72 -1.48 12.26
N GLY A 83 2.88 -1.93 11.32
CA GLY A 83 2.03 -1.07 10.52
C GLY A 83 0.66 -0.75 11.14
N ILE A 84 0.06 0.33 10.65
CA ILE A 84 -1.35 0.68 10.89
C ILE A 84 -2.22 -0.14 9.93
N LYS A 85 -3.21 -0.87 10.46
CA LYS A 85 -4.17 -1.64 9.64
C LYS A 85 -5.49 -0.89 9.51
N ILE A 86 -5.99 -0.81 8.28
CA ILE A 86 -7.30 -0.24 7.96
C ILE A 86 -8.04 -1.27 7.10
N THR A 87 -9.27 -1.61 7.48
CA THR A 87 -10.15 -2.48 6.70
C THR A 87 -11.20 -1.63 5.98
N ASN A 88 -11.31 -1.80 4.66
CA ASN A 88 -12.37 -1.20 3.86
C ASN A 88 -13.45 -2.24 3.61
N GLU A 89 -14.41 -2.34 4.53
CA GLU A 89 -15.56 -3.25 4.38
C GLU A 89 -16.70 -2.57 3.62
N PRO A 90 -17.44 -3.30 2.76
CA PRO A 90 -18.62 -2.76 2.11
C PRO A 90 -19.70 -2.40 3.15
N PRO A 91 -20.53 -1.37 2.89
CA PRO A 91 -21.60 -0.97 3.81
C PRO A 91 -22.58 -2.13 4.02
N LYS A 92 -22.91 -2.41 5.29
CA LYS A 92 -23.84 -3.49 5.63
C LYS A 92 -25.29 -3.04 5.37
N GLY A 93 -25.96 -3.70 4.44
CA GLY A 93 -27.40 -3.56 4.18
C GLY A 93 -27.76 -2.81 2.90
N LEU A 94 -28.89 -3.19 2.29
CA LEU A 94 -29.34 -2.69 0.99
C LEU A 94 -29.53 -1.17 0.98
N LYS A 95 -30.14 -0.61 2.04
CA LYS A 95 -30.37 0.84 2.16
C LYS A 95 -29.06 1.64 2.17
N ALA A 96 -28.07 1.18 2.92
CA ALA A 96 -26.77 1.85 3.01
C ALA A 96 -26.01 1.76 1.68
N ASN A 97 -26.09 0.61 1.00
CA ASN A 97 -25.52 0.43 -0.33
C ASN A 97 -26.17 1.36 -1.37
N LEU A 98 -27.51 1.43 -1.39
CA LEU A 98 -28.24 2.33 -2.28
C LEU A 98 -27.92 3.80 -1.99
N THR A 99 -27.91 4.21 -0.72
CA THR A 99 -27.61 5.61 -0.35
C THR A 99 -26.24 6.04 -0.84
N ARG A 100 -25.22 5.18 -0.71
CA ARG A 100 -23.88 5.43 -1.24
C ARG A 100 -23.89 5.53 -2.77
N GLN A 101 -24.53 4.57 -3.45
CA GLN A 101 -24.62 4.60 -4.92
C GLN A 101 -25.32 5.86 -5.43
N TYR A 102 -26.42 6.29 -4.81
CA TYR A 102 -27.10 7.53 -5.19
C TYR A 102 -26.29 8.79 -4.90
N ALA A 103 -25.44 8.77 -3.86
CA ALA A 103 -24.52 9.87 -3.57
C ALA A 103 -23.33 9.95 -4.55
N ASP A 104 -22.93 8.81 -5.12
CA ASP A 104 -21.84 8.72 -6.12
C ASP A 104 -22.32 9.10 -7.54
N ILE A 105 -23.62 9.28 -7.78
CA ILE A 105 -24.17 9.78 -9.04
C ILE A 105 -23.93 11.30 -9.09
N THR A 106 -23.06 11.74 -10.01
CA THR A 106 -22.85 13.16 -10.31
C THR A 106 -23.88 13.66 -11.34
N GLU A 107 -24.20 14.96 -11.30
CA GLU A 107 -25.19 15.60 -12.19
C GLU A 107 -24.82 15.50 -13.68
N ASP A 108 -23.57 15.18 -14.02
CA ASP A 108 -23.08 15.02 -15.41
C ASP A 108 -23.69 13.81 -16.16
N ILE A 109 -24.49 12.99 -15.48
CA ILE A 109 -25.20 11.85 -16.07
C ILE A 109 -26.51 12.30 -16.75
N PHE A 110 -26.88 13.58 -16.67
CA PHE A 110 -28.07 14.16 -17.31
C PHE A 110 -27.76 15.31 -18.27
#